data_AF-A0A0B6Y0L2-F1
#
_entry.id   AF-A0A0B6Y0L2-F1
#
_cell.length_a   1.000
_cell.length_b   1.000
_cell.length_c   1.000
_cell.angle_alpha   90.00
_cell.angle_beta   90.00
_cell.angle_gamma   90.00
#
_symmetry.space_group_name_H-M   'P 1'
#
loop_
_entity.id
_entity.type
_entity.pdbx_description
1 polymer ?
#
loop_
_entity_poly.entity_id
_entity_poly.type
_entity_poly.pdbx_seq_one_letter_code
_entity_poly.pdbx_strand_id
1 'polypeptide(L)' 'EEMSTKDVILGVSPQILHVKIISGQNFPKPKGSASKGDVTDPYVTIEVFGVAADCAEERTKTVRHNGYKPVFDES' A
#
# COMPACT_ATOMS: atom_id res chain seq x y z
N GLU A 1 -10.67 -15.07 23.16
CA GLU A 1 -9.46 -14.42 23.69
C GLU A 1 -8.65 -14.01 22.48
N GLU A 2 -8.64 -12.71 22.19
CA GLU A 2 -8.11 -12.15 20.95
C GLU A 2 -6.60 -11.91 21.18
N MET A 3 -5.77 -12.59 20.40
CA MET A 3 -4.31 -12.55 20.53
C MET A 3 -3.82 -11.15 20.13
N SER A 4 -3.45 -10.37 21.14
CA SER A 4 -2.87 -9.03 21.00
C SER A 4 -1.60 -9.09 20.17
N THR A 5 -1.62 -8.55 18.94
CA THR A 5 -0.52 -8.54 17.97
C THR A 5 0.66 -7.62 18.36
N LYS A 6 0.91 -7.43 19.65
CA LYS A 6 2.02 -6.62 20.19
C LYS A 6 2.96 -7.45 21.04
N ASP A 7 3.18 -8.70 20.67
CA ASP A 7 4.16 -9.55 21.34
C ASP A 7 5.56 -9.19 20.82
N VAL A 8 6.29 -8.44 21.63
CA VAL A 8 7.71 -8.13 21.40
C VAL A 8 8.49 -9.44 21.29
N ILE A 9 9.21 -9.62 20.17
CA ILE A 9 10.05 -10.79 19.95
C ILE A 9 11.26 -10.72 20.91
N LEU A 10 11.31 -11.62 21.89
CA LEU A 10 12.37 -11.63 22.89
C LEU A 10 13.75 -11.83 22.25
N GLY A 11 14.74 -11.05 22.70
CA GLY A 11 16.11 -11.13 22.20
C GLY A 11 16.35 -10.46 20.84
N VAL A 12 15.32 -9.84 20.26
CA VAL A 12 15.42 -9.10 18.99
C VAL A 12 15.17 -7.62 19.24
N SER A 13 16.06 -6.76 18.75
CA SER A 13 15.84 -5.31 18.75
C SER A 13 14.94 -4.94 17.55
N PRO A 14 13.78 -4.27 17.77
CA PRO A 14 12.94 -3.80 16.67
C PRO A 14 13.69 -2.82 15.76
N GLN A 15 13.34 -2.81 14.48
CA GLN A 15 13.79 -1.81 13.52
C GLN A 15 12.60 -0.96 13.07
N ILE A 16 12.84 0.31 12.77
CA ILE A 16 11.82 1.23 12.28
C ILE A 16 11.92 1.31 10.76
N LEU A 17 10.84 0.93 10.08
CA LEU A 17 10.67 1.10 8.64
C LEU A 17 9.69 2.26 8.40
N HIS A 18 10.14 3.30 7.70
CA HIS A 18 9.30 4.41 7.28
C HIS A 18 9.17 4.38 5.75
N VAL A 19 7.95 4.18 5.24
CA VAL A 19 7.67 4.10 3.80
C VAL A 19 6.83 5.29 3.40
N LYS A 20 7.32 6.08 2.44
CA LYS A 20 6.54 7.16 1.83
C LYS A 20 6.16 6.77 0.41
N ILE A 21 4.86 6.66 0.14
CA ILE A 21 4.35 6.51 -1.23
C ILE A 21 4.25 7.90 -1.85
N ILE A 22 5.19 8.21 -2.74
CA ILE A 22 5.27 9.52 -3.38
C ILE A 22 4.33 9.59 -4.59
N SER A 23 4.54 8.72 -5.58
CA SER A 23 3.83 8.75 -6.86
C SER A 23 3.89 7.42 -7.59
N GLY A 24 3.03 7.24 -8.58
CA GLY A 24 3.12 6.18 -9.58
C GLY A 24 3.37 6.73 -10.98
N GLN A 25 3.72 5.85 -11.93
CA GLN A 25 3.94 6.22 -13.32
C GLN A 25 3.37 5.13 -14.23
N ASN A 26 2.59 5.55 -15.23
CA ASN A 26 2.09 4.70 -16.32
C ASN A 26 1.39 3.42 -15.84
N PHE A 27 0.45 3.51 -14.91
CA PHE A 27 -0.29 2.32 -14.48
C PHE A 27 -1.04 1.69 -15.66
N PRO A 28 -0.98 0.35 -15.80
CA PRO A 28 -1.67 -0.34 -16.87
C PRO A 28 -3.18 -0.21 -16.67
N LYS A 29 -3.92 -0.15 -17.77
CA LYS A 29 -5.38 -0.21 -17.71
C LYS A 29 -5.82 -1.59 -17.21
N PRO A 30 -6.79 -1.66 -16.28
CA PRO A 30 -7.36 -2.92 -15.85
C PRO A 30 -7.90 -3.73 -17.03
N LYS A 31 -7.69 -5.06 -17.02
CA LYS A 31 -8.26 -5.94 -18.03
C LYS A 31 -9.79 -5.84 -17.98
N GLY A 32 -10.44 -5.67 -19.14
CA GLY A 32 -11.90 -5.56 -19.23
C GLY A 32 -12.45 -4.12 -19.19
N SER A 33 -11.61 -3.08 -19.08
CA SER A 33 -12.02 -1.69 -19.31
C SER A 33 -12.32 -1.51 -20.81
N ALA A 34 -13.53 -1.87 -21.24
CA ALA A 34 -13.93 -1.94 -22.65
C ALA A 34 -14.16 -0.55 -23.29
N SER A 35 -14.24 0.50 -22.49
CA SER A 35 -14.46 1.87 -22.96
C SER A 35 -13.13 2.58 -23.29
N LYS A 36 -13.01 3.08 -24.53
CA LYS A 36 -12.07 4.17 -24.83
C LYS A 36 -12.33 5.31 -23.84
N GLY A 37 -11.33 5.70 -23.09
CA GLY A 37 -11.41 6.86 -22.17
C GLY A 37 -11.57 6.52 -20.68
N ASP A 38 -11.59 5.24 -20.30
CA ASP A 38 -11.63 4.89 -18.87
C ASP A 38 -10.26 5.19 -18.23
N VAL A 39 -10.22 6.22 -17.38
CA VAL A 39 -9.02 6.62 -16.64
C VAL A 39 -9.04 5.91 -15.30
N THR A 40 -7.95 5.25 -14.95
CA THR A 40 -7.85 4.49 -13.70
C THR A 40 -7.80 5.41 -12.48
N ASP A 41 -8.39 4.93 -11.39
CA ASP A 41 -8.38 5.51 -10.04
C ASP A 41 -7.39 4.72 -9.15
N PRO A 42 -6.07 4.96 -9.23
CA PRO A 42 -5.08 4.16 -8.51
C PRO A 42 -5.07 4.44 -7.01
N TYR A 43 -4.70 3.42 -6.25
CA TYR A 43 -4.27 3.46 -4.85
C TYR A 43 -3.13 2.45 -4.67
N VAL A 44 -2.38 2.54 -3.57
CA VAL A 44 -1.32 1.60 -3.22
C VAL A 44 -1.63 0.99 -1.86
N THR A 45 -1.47 -0.32 -1.75
CA THR A 45 -1.44 -1.04 -0.47
C THR A 45 0.01 -1.44 -0.19
N ILE A 46 0.45 -1.26 1.06
CA ILE A 46 1.73 -1.74 1.57
C ILE A 46 1.40 -2.87 2.55
N GLU A 47 2.04 -4.02 2.36
CA GLU A 47 1.91 -5.17 3.26
C GLU A 47 3.30 -5.57 3.75
N VAL A 48 3.44 -5.78 5.06
CA VAL A 48 4.62 -6.38 5.69
C VAL A 48 4.29 -7.83 6.00
N PHE A 49 5.09 -8.75 5.47
CA PHE A 49 4.94 -10.20 5.72
C PHE A 49 6.15 -10.72 6.48
N GLY A 50 5.91 -11.46 7.56
CA GLY A 50 6.96 -12.00 8.41
C GLY A 50 6.38 -12.90 9.49
N VAL A 51 6.98 -12.88 10.68
CA VAL A 51 6.32 -13.46 11.86
C VAL A 51 5.05 -12.66 12.18
N ALA A 52 4.10 -13.27 12.88
CA ALA A 52 2.80 -12.64 13.14
C ALA A 52 2.90 -11.26 13.81
N ALA A 53 3.94 -11.03 14.63
CA ALA A 53 4.20 -9.75 15.28
C ALA A 53 4.64 -8.63 14.31
N ASP A 54 5.15 -8.98 13.12
CA ASP A 54 5.59 -8.02 12.10
C ASP A 54 4.53 -7.77 11.03
N CYS A 55 3.48 -8.61 10.96
CA CYS A 55 2.45 -8.50 9.92
C CYS A 55 1.65 -7.20 10.03
N ALA A 56 1.63 -6.41 8.97
CA ALA A 56 0.91 -5.14 8.90
C ALA A 56 0.41 -4.86 7.47
N GLU A 57 -0.68 -4.11 7.34
CA GLU A 57 -1.23 -3.65 6.06
C GLU A 57 -1.64 -2.18 6.19
N GLU A 58 -1.23 -1.35 5.23
CA GLU A 58 -1.66 0.04 5.11
C GLU A 58 -2.02 0.37 3.66
N ARG A 59 -2.88 1.38 3.48
CA ARG A 59 -3.41 1.75 2.17
C ARG A 59 -3.49 3.26 1.99
N THR A 60 -2.99 3.76 0.85
CA THR A 60 -3.12 5.17 0.46
C THR A 60 -4.56 5.52 0.10
N LYS A 61 -4.87 6.80 0.03
CA LYS A 61 -6.09 7.27 -0.62
C LYS A 61 -6.06 6.92 -2.11
N THR A 62 -7.26 6.81 -2.67
CA THR A 62 -7.44 6.67 -4.12
C THR A 62 -7.27 8.03 -4.80
N VAL A 63 -6.36 8.11 -5.77
CA VAL A 63 -6.21 9.26 -6.66
C VAL A 63 -7.21 9.09 -7.80
N ARG A 64 -8.17 10.00 -7.93
CA ARG A 64 -9.21 9.91 -8.97
C ARG A 64 -8.70 10.32 -10.35
N HIS A 65 -9.12 9.57 -11.36
CA HIS A 65 -8.93 9.80 -12.78
C HIS A 65 -7.48 10.18 -13.15
N ASN A 66 -6.49 9.49 -12.59
CA ASN A 66 -5.09 9.77 -12.86
C ASN A 66 -4.21 8.50 -12.82
N GLY A 67 -4.44 7.57 -13.74
CA GLY A 67 -3.59 6.38 -13.88
C GLY A 67 -2.19 6.65 -14.47
N TYR A 68 -1.95 7.79 -15.13
CA TYR A 68 -0.69 8.06 -15.83
C TYR A 68 0.41 8.59 -14.89
N LYS A 69 0.06 9.49 -13.96
CA LYS A 69 0.99 10.12 -13.02
C LYS A 69 0.33 10.46 -11.68
N PRO A 70 -0.20 9.47 -10.95
CA PRO A 70 -0.80 9.73 -9.64
C PRO A 70 0.26 10.18 -8.64
N VAL A 71 -0.11 11.16 -7.81
CA VAL A 71 0.66 11.60 -6.64
C VAL A 71 -0.13 11.18 -5.42
N PHE A 72 0.53 10.46 -4.51
CA PHE A 72 -0.07 10.02 -3.24
C PHE A 72 0.45 10.90 -2.11
N ASP A 73 1.77 11.05 -1.99
CA ASP A 73 2.45 11.83 -0.95
C ASP A 73 2.04 11.43 0.49
N GLU A 74 1.85 10.13 0.71
CA GLU A 74 1.39 9.54 1.99
C GLU A 74 2.52 8.75 2.65
N SER A 75 2.62 8.80 3.98
CA SER A 75 3.62 8.11 4.83
C SER A 75 2.94 7.37 5.95
#